data_AF-A0A0F3MMU9-F1
#
_entry.id   AF-A0A0F3MMU9-F1
#
_cell.length_a   1.000
_cell.length_b   1.000
_cell.length_c   1.000
_cell.angle_alpha   90.00
_cell.angle_beta   90.00
_cell.angle_gamma   90.00
#
_symmetry.space_group_name_H-M   'P 1'
#
loop_
_entity.id
_entity.type
_entity.pdbx_description
1 polymer ?
#
loop_
_entity_poly.entity_id
_entity_poly.type
_entity_poly.pdbx_seq_one_letter_code
_entity_poly.pdbx_strand_id
1 'polypeptide(L)' 'MLSNNNTTFIRDLYKNFHITPVRVTYSINEQRNHVNELIITNY' A
#
# COMPACT_ATOMS: atom_id res chain seq x y z
N MET A 1 -7.24 -1.52 -9.77
CA MET A 1 -6.03 -1.69 -8.94
C MET A 1 -5.64 -0.33 -8.39
N LEU A 2 -5.38 -0.24 -7.08
CA LEU A 2 -5.02 0.98 -6.35
C LEU A 2 -3.88 0.66 -5.37
N SER A 3 -2.89 1.54 -5.19
CA SER A 3 -1.95 1.47 -4.06
C SER A 3 -2.26 2.54 -3.02
N ASN A 4 -2.02 2.23 -1.74
CA ASN A 4 -2.20 3.18 -0.65
C ASN A 4 -1.36 2.79 0.58
N ASN A 5 -1.25 3.70 1.55
CA ASN A 5 -0.51 3.48 2.79
C ASN A 5 -1.14 2.35 3.63
N ASN A 6 -0.30 1.55 4.29
CA ASN A 6 -0.74 0.46 5.15
C ASN A 6 -1.17 0.96 6.54
N THR A 7 -2.38 1.50 6.61
CA THR A 7 -3.03 1.94 7.86
C THR A 7 -4.29 1.12 8.15
N THR A 8 -4.71 1.08 9.42
CA THR A 8 -5.97 0.41 9.82
C THR A 8 -7.17 0.99 9.08
N PHE A 9 -7.24 2.32 8.95
CA PHE A 9 -8.31 3.00 8.23
C PHE A 9 -8.43 2.52 6.77
N ILE A 10 -7.32 2.42 6.04
CA ILE A 10 -7.33 1.96 4.65
C ILE A 10 -7.72 0.49 4.56
N ARG A 11 -7.23 -0.36 5.47
CA ARG A 11 -7.61 -1.78 5.53
C ARG A 11 -9.10 -1.97 5.74
N ASP A 12 -9.68 -1.20 6.65
CA ASP A 12 -11.11 -1.27 6.96
C ASP A 12 -11.97 -0.74 5.81
N LEU A 13 -11.54 0.35 5.16
CA LEU A 13 -12.22 0.95 4.01
C LEU A 13 -12.34 -0.03 2.84
N TYR A 14 -11.31 -0.84 2.60
CA TYR A 14 -11.26 -1.81 1.49
C TYR A 14 -11.36 -3.27 1.95
N LYS A 15 -11.90 -3.56 3.13
CA LYS A 15 -11.90 -4.91 3.74
C LYS A 15 -12.56 -6.01 2.90
N ASN A 16 -13.39 -5.63 1.93
CA ASN A 16 -14.08 -6.56 1.02
C ASN A 16 -13.36 -6.76 -0.32
N PHE A 17 -12.17 -6.20 -0.50
CA PHE A 17 -11.32 -6.35 -1.68
C PHE A 17 -10.13 -7.24 -1.38
N HIS A 18 -9.43 -7.71 -2.42
CA HIS A 18 -8.15 -8.37 -2.22
C HIS A 18 -7.08 -7.33 -1.87
N ILE A 19 -6.45 -7.51 -0.70
CA ILE A 19 -5.43 -6.60 -0.17
C ILE A 19 -4.11 -7.36 -0.09
N THR A 20 -3.09 -6.87 -0.80
CA THR A 20 -1.72 -7.40 -0.75
C THR A 20 -0.79 -6.36 -0.11
N PRO A 21 -0.27 -6.61 1.10
CA PRO A 21 0.77 -5.78 1.69
C PRO A 21 2.08 -5.90 0.90
N VAL A 22 2.71 -4.77 0.60
CA VAL A 22 3.97 -4.71 -0.14
C VAL A 22 4.94 -3.75 0.53
N ARG A 23 6.24 -4.04 0.43
CA ARG A 23 7.29 -3.12 0.84
C ARG A 23 7.82 -2.41 -0.39
N VAL A 24 7.57 -1.10 -0.47
CA VAL A 24 7.98 -0.26 -1.61
C VAL A 24 9.22 0.53 -1.18
N THR A 25 10.11 0.78 -2.14
CA THR A 25 11.24 1.68 -1.93
C THR A 25 11.06 2.89 -2.81
N TYR A 26 10.82 4.05 -2.20
CA TYR A 26 10.79 5.32 -2.90
C TYR A 26 12.19 5.90 -2.96
N SER A 27 12.60 6.34 -4.15
CA SER A 27 13.84 7.08 -4.36
C SER A 27 13.50 8.56 -4.54
N ILE A 28 13.20 9.25 -3.44
CA ILE A 28 12.88 10.68 -3.45
C ILE A 28 14.12 11.44 -2.97
N ASN A 29 14.55 12.43 -3.75
CA ASN A 29 15.75 13.24 -3.45
C ASN A 29 17.00 12.40 -3.18
N GLU A 30 17.25 11.38 -3.99
CA GLU A 30 18.36 10.42 -3.85
C GLU A 30 18.36 9.60 -2.55
N GLN A 31 17.37 9.79 -1.68
CA GLN A 31 17.16 9.00 -0.47
C GLN A 31 16.24 7.82 -0.76
N ARG A 32 16.64 6.63 -0.31
CA ARG A 32 15.84 5.42 -0.39
C ARG A 32 15.01 5.27 0.88
N ASN A 33 13.73 5.59 0.77
CA ASN A 33 12.77 5.42 1.86
C ASN A 33 11.96 4.15 1.65
N HIS A 34 12.05 3.23 2.61
CA HIS A 34 11.22 2.03 2.62
C HIS A 34 9.88 2.33 3.27
N VAL A 35 8.80 2.05 2.56
CA VAL A 35 7.43 2.29 3.03
C VAL A 35 6.62 1.01 2.88
N ASN A 36 5.73 0.75 3.84
CA ASN A 36 4.77 -0.34 3.76
C ASN A 36 3.48 0.17 3.12
N GLU A 37 3.11 -0.41 2.00
CA GLU A 37 1.90 -0.08 1.26
C GLU A 37 0.98 -1.29 1.12
N LEU A 38 -0.22 -1.02 0.63
CA LEU A 38 -1.22 -1.99 0.24
C LEU A 38 -1.48 -1.83 -1.24
N ILE A 39 -1.46 -2.94 -1.97
CA ILE A 39 -2.06 -3.04 -3.30
C ILE A 39 -3.47 -3.62 -3.12
N ILE A 40 -4.45 -2.94 -3.67
CA ILE A 40 -5.88 -3.29 -3.58
C ILE A 40 -6.40 -3.63 -4.98
N THR A 41 -6.94 -4.83 -5.15
CA THR A 41 -7.57 -5.31 -6.40
C THR A 41 -8.99 -5.79 -6.15
N ASN A 42 -9.82 -5.71 -7.20
CA ASN A 42 -11.22 -6.17 -7.19
C ASN A 42 -11.40 -7.53 -7.91
N TYR A 43 -10.29 -8.22 -8.14
CA TYR A 43 -10.17 -9.56 -8.69
C TYR A 43 -9.09 -10.30 -7.92
#